data_AF-A0A9Q2NSF4-F1
#
_entry.id   AF-A0A9Q2NSF4-F1
#
_cell.length_a   1.000
_cell.length_b   1.000
_cell.length_c   1.000
_cell.angle_alpha   90.00
_cell.angle_beta   90.00
_cell.angle_gamma   90.00
#
_symmetry.space_group_name_H-M   'P 1'
#
loop_
_entity.id
_entity.type
_entity.pdbx_description
1 polymer ?
#
loop_
_entity_poly.entity_id
_entity_poly.type
_entity_poly.pdbx_seq_one_letter_code
_entity_poly.pdbx_strand_id
1 'polypeptide(L)'
;MLCKADPERKGPSWYGLWIMRTVGSNGQEKILVTARMRVTQNAIRVREFKTATGVISFLIGVGFSQASIPMKNGETTSHRLVSD
;
A
#
# COMPACT_ATOMS: atom_id res chain seq x y z
N MET A 1 0.82 2.91 -4.99
CA MET A 1 1.33 2.87 -3.60
C MET A 1 1.74 4.27 -3.21
N LEU A 2 1.40 4.73 -2.00
CA LEU A 2 1.80 6.04 -1.46
C LEU A 2 2.62 5.84 -0.18
N CYS A 3 3.76 6.51 -0.08
CA CYS A 3 4.56 6.58 1.13
C CYS A 3 4.09 7.75 2.02
N LYS A 4 3.88 7.49 3.31
CA LYS A 4 3.35 8.46 4.28
C LYS A 4 4.39 8.88 5.34
N ALA A 5 5.55 8.24 5.35
CA ALA A 5 6.67 8.55 6.22
C ALA A 5 7.95 7.97 5.60
N ASP A 6 9.07 8.69 5.73
CA ASP A 6 10.38 8.22 5.25
C ASP A 6 10.71 6.87 5.90
N PRO A 7 10.92 5.81 5.11
CA PRO A 7 11.24 4.51 5.66
C PRO A 7 12.63 4.47 6.29
N GLU A 8 12.74 3.76 7.40
CA GLU A 8 13.98 3.51 8.10
C GLU A 8 14.42 2.06 7.92
N ARG A 9 15.73 1.86 7.78
CA ARG A 9 16.32 0.53 7.73
C ARG A 9 16.51 -0.02 9.15
N LYS A 10 15.98 -1.22 9.41
CA LYS A 10 16.20 -1.98 10.64
C LYS A 10 16.69 -3.38 10.28
N GLY A 11 18.00 -3.59 10.39
CA GLY A 11 18.66 -4.82 9.91
C GLY A 11 18.56 -4.99 8.39
N PRO A 12 18.11 -6.15 7.89
CA PRO A 12 17.90 -6.37 6.46
C PRO A 12 16.57 -5.78 5.94
N SER A 13 15.72 -5.26 6.83
CA SER A 13 14.35 -4.86 6.50
C SER A 13 14.18 -3.34 6.47
N TRP A 14 13.25 -2.88 5.63
CA TRP A 14 12.78 -1.49 5.61
C TRP A 14 11.43 -1.39 6.30
N TYR A 15 11.35 -0.49 7.27
CA TYR A 15 10.13 -0.15 8.01
C TYR A 15 9.67 1.24 7.61
N GLY A 16 8.38 1.41 7.41
CA GLY A 16 7.83 2.68 6.95
C GLY A 16 6.33 2.69 7.10
N LEU A 17 5.69 3.61 6.40
CA LEU A 17 4.24 3.68 6.35
C LEU A 17 3.78 3.84 4.91
N TRP A 18 3.19 2.78 4.37
CA TRP A 18 2.61 2.81 3.03
C TRP A 18 1.11 2.55 3.08
N ILE A 19 0.38 3.19 2.16
CA ILE A 19 -1.02 2.92 1.91
C ILE A 19 -1.25 2.68 0.43
N MET A 20 -2.20 1.81 0.10
CA MET A 20 -2.61 1.60 -1.28
C MET A 20 -3.82 2.46 -1.62
N ARG A 21 -3.72 3.16 -2.75
CA ARG A 21 -4.82 3.84 -3.40
C ARG A 21 -4.90 3.42 -4.87
N THR A 22 -6.10 3.39 -5.41
CA THR A 22 -6.37 3.26 -6.84
C THR A 22 -6.92 4.60 -7.33
N VAL A 23 -6.48 5.05 -8.50
CA VAL A 23 -6.94 6.28 -9.13
C VAL A 23 -7.73 5.89 -10.38
N GLY A 24 -9.02 6.26 -10.43
CA GLY A 24 -9.87 6.05 -11.60
C GLY A 24 -9.49 6.98 -12.76
N SER A 25 -9.98 6.69 -13.96
CA SER A 25 -9.76 7.52 -15.16
C SER A 25 -10.31 8.95 -15.01
N ASN A 26 -11.30 9.14 -14.13
CA ASN A 26 -11.87 10.43 -13.76
C ASN A 26 -11.09 11.15 -12.63
N GLY A 27 -9.95 10.60 -12.19
CA GLY A 27 -9.17 11.13 -11.08
C GLY A 27 -9.72 10.79 -9.69
N GLN A 28 -10.82 10.04 -9.58
CA GLN A 28 -11.39 9.66 -8.28
C GLN A 28 -10.50 8.61 -7.60
N GLU A 29 -10.11 8.88 -6.35
CA GLU A 29 -9.27 7.98 -5.58
C GLU A 29 -10.11 7.06 -4.67
N LYS A 30 -9.71 5.79 -4.60
CA LYS A 30 -10.20 4.85 -3.59
C LYS A 30 -9.02 4.32 -2.79
N ILE A 31 -9.18 4.22 -1.47
CA ILE A 31 -8.14 3.77 -0.56
C ILE A 31 -8.46 2.35 -0.09
N LEU A 32 -7.43 1.50 -0.03
CA LEU A 32 -7.56 0.15 0.51
C LEU A 32 -7.80 0.20 2.02
N VAL A 33 -8.84 -0.50 2.48
CA VAL A 33 -9.24 -0.56 3.89
C VAL A 33 -9.25 -2.01 4.39
N THR A 34 -9.21 -2.20 5.70
CA THR A 34 -9.33 -3.54 6.30
C THR A 34 -10.80 -3.93 6.44
N ALA A 35 -11.16 -5.15 6.03
CA ALA A 35 -12.53 -5.65 6.14
C ALA A 35 -12.99 -5.91 7.60
N ARG A 36 -12.07 -6.07 8.56
CA ARG A 36 -12.42 -6.38 9.95
C ARG A 36 -13.03 -5.16 10.64
N MET A 37 -14.36 -5.08 10.61
CA MET A 37 -15.13 -4.31 11.58
C MET A 37 -15.05 -5.04 12.93
N ARG A 38 -14.42 -4.46 13.95
CA ARG A 38 -14.76 -4.88 15.32
C ARG A 38 -16.22 -4.47 15.51
N VAL A 39 -17.08 -5.44 15.81
CA VAL A 39 -18.54 -5.28 15.98
C VAL A 39 -18.90 -4.11 16.92
N THR A 40 -17.98 -3.72 17.80
CA THR A 40 -18.14 -2.64 18.76
C THR A 40 -17.67 -1.26 18.30
N GLN A 41 -16.97 -1.13 17.16
CA GLN A 41 -16.29 0.12 16.79
C GLN A 41 -16.63 0.68 15.40
N ASN A 42 -17.40 -0.02 14.55
CA ASN A 42 -17.97 0.47 13.29
C ASN A 42 -17.08 1.41 12.43
N ALA A 43 -15.75 1.25 12.51
CA ALA A 43 -14.80 2.19 11.94
C ALA A 43 -14.07 1.54 10.79
N ILE A 44 -14.28 2.08 9.58
CA ILE A 44 -13.45 1.80 8.42
C ILE A 44 -12.03 2.26 8.72
N ARG A 45 -11.06 1.36 8.65
CA ARG A 45 -9.63 1.69 8.85
C ARG A 45 -8.85 1.47 7.57
N VAL A 46 -8.03 2.47 7.22
CA VAL A 46 -7.08 2.38 6.11
C VAL A 46 -6.11 1.23 6.38
N ARG A 47 -5.85 0.42 5.35
CA ARG A 47 -4.87 -0.65 5.42
C ARG A 47 -3.48 -0.04 5.28
N GLU A 48 -2.75 -0.04 6.38
CA GLU A 48 -1.37 0.40 6.45
C GLU A 48 -0.41 -0.78 6.32
N PHE A 49 0.64 -0.60 5.52
CA PHE A 49 1.77 -1.51 5.46
C PHE A 49 2.93 -0.90 6.24
N LYS A 50 3.48 -1.67 7.19
CA LYS A 50 4.56 -1.20 8.08
C LYS A 50 5.95 -1.66 7.66
N THR A 51 6.03 -2.56 6.68
CA THR A 51 7.29 -3.10 6.15
C THR A 51 7.25 -3.15 4.62
N ALA A 52 8.40 -2.98 3.98
CA ALA A 52 8.54 -3.16 2.53
C ALA A 52 8.13 -4.59 2.11
N THR A 53 8.49 -5.60 2.90
CA THR A 53 8.04 -6.99 2.68
C THR A 53 6.52 -7.10 2.68
N GLY A 54 5.82 -6.41 3.59
CA GLY A 54 4.36 -6.40 3.61
C GLY A 54 3.73 -5.79 2.35
N VAL A 55 4.38 -4.77 1.77
CA VAL A 55 3.99 -4.21 0.47
C VAL A 55 4.20 -5.23 -0.66
N ILE A 56 5.37 -5.89 -0.69
CA ILE A 56 5.72 -6.89 -1.70
C ILE A 56 4.73 -8.06 -1.64
N SER A 57 4.54 -8.67 -0.46
CA SER A 57 3.62 -9.78 -0.27
C SER A 57 2.20 -9.45 -0.72
N PHE A 58 1.74 -8.22 -0.46
CA PHE A 58 0.42 -7.79 -0.92
C PHE A 58 0.34 -7.66 -2.44
N LEU A 59 1.30 -6.98 -3.08
CA LEU A 59 1.30 -6.76 -4.53
C LEU A 59 1.35 -8.09 -5.30
N ILE A 60 2.23 -9.00 -4.88
CA ILE A 60 2.30 -10.34 -5.47
C ILE A 60 0.98 -11.10 -5.23
N GLY A 61 0.44 -11.04 -4.01
CA GLY A 61 -0.80 -11.74 -3.65
C GLY A 61 -2.04 -11.28 -4.43
N VAL A 62 -2.05 -10.07 -4.99
CA VAL A 62 -3.14 -9.58 -5.85
C VAL A 62 -2.86 -9.74 -7.35
N GLY A 63 -1.71 -10.32 -7.73
CA GLY A 63 -1.40 -10.66 -9.11
C GLY A 63 -0.42 -9.73 -9.85
N PHE A 64 0.22 -8.77 -9.17
CA PHE A 64 1.31 -8.01 -9.80
C PHE A 64 2.58 -8.86 -9.88
N SER A 65 3.28 -8.82 -11.01
CA SER A 65 4.57 -9.52 -11.21
C SER A 65 5.78 -8.74 -10.69
N GLN A 66 5.62 -7.43 -10.45
CA GLN A 66 6.67 -6.55 -9.94
C GLN A 66 6.14 -5.70 -8.78
N ALA A 67 7.03 -5.38 -7.85
CA ALA A 67 6.76 -4.49 -6.73
C ALA A 67 7.76 -3.33 -6.73
N SER A 68 7.23 -2.11 -6.85
CA SER A 68 7.96 -0.84 -6.80
C SER A 68 7.43 -0.07 -5.60
N ILE A 69 8.32 0.31 -4.70
CA ILE A 69 8.00 0.84 -3.37
C ILE A 69 8.55 2.28 -3.30
N PRO A 70 7.69 3.29 -3.06
CA PRO A 70 8.16 4.67 -2.88
C PRO A 70 8.90 4.78 -1.54
N MET A 71 10.06 5.45 -1.53
CA MET A 71 10.97 5.46 -0.38
C MET A 71 11.14 6.85 0.25
N LYS A 72 10.39 7.86 -0.20
CA LYS A 72 10.30 9.15 0.48
C LYS A 72 8.86 9.52 0.76
N ASN A 73 8.63 10.26 1.84
CA ASN A 73 7.32 10.74 2.23
C ASN A 73 6.67 11.54 1.09
N GLY A 74 5.42 11.22 0.78
CA GLY A 74 4.67 11.82 -0.32
C GLY A 74 4.92 11.20 -1.69
N GLU A 75 5.97 10.40 -1.88
CA GLU A 75 6.22 9.73 -3.15
C GLU A 75 5.19 8.64 -3.43
N THR A 76 4.94 8.42 -4.73
CA THR A 76 4.01 7.41 -5.20
C THR A 76 4.61 6.57 -6.31
N THR A 77 4.25 5.30 -6.33
CA THR A 77 4.53 4.38 -7.44
C THR A 77 3.21 3.81 -7.96
N SER A 78 3.08 3.70 -9.27
CA SER A 78 1.88 3.15 -9.92
C SER A 78 2.13 1.71 -10.32
N HIS A 79 1.13 0.86 -10.09
CA HIS A 79 1.12 -0.53 -10.51
C HIS A 79 -0.05 -0.73 -11.46
N ARG A 80 0.19 -1.36 -12.61
CA ARG A 80 -0.85 -1.71 -13.58
C ARG A 80 -0.75 -3.21 -13.84
N LEU A 81 -1.88 -3.88 -13.79
CA LEU A 81 -1.95 -5.24 -14.31
C LEU A 81 -1.87 -5.10 -15.82
N VAL A 82 -0.89 -5.76 -16.42
CA VAL A 82 -0.85 -5.91 -17.88
C VAL A 82 -1.98 -6.89 -18.17
N SER A 83 -3.01 -6.44 -18.89
CA SER A 83 -4.00 -7.35 -19.43
C SER A 83 -3.31 -8.21 -20.49
N ASP A 84 -3.45 -9.53 -20.39
CA ASP A 84 -3.14 -10.44 -21.50
C ASP A 84 -4.06 -10.16 -22.70
#